data_AF-A0AAN9K958-F1
#
_entry.id   AF-A0AAN9K958-F1
#
_cell.length_a   1.000
_cell.length_b   1.000
_cell.length_c   1.000
_cell.angle_alpha   90.00
_cell.angle_beta   90.00
_cell.angle_gamma   90.00
#
_symmetry.space_group_name_H-M   'P 1'
#
loop_
_entity.id
_entity.type
_entity.pdbx_description
1 polymer ?
#
loop_
_entity_poly.entity_id
_entity_poly.type
_entity_poly.pdbx_seq_one_letter_code
_entity_poly.pdbx_strand_id
1 'polypeptide(L)'
;MVGAVEQTIEMYKLHLSLQRLILLSTLFIHYSQCDVGTAARYSPPFLPTTCFGRDASEFPSSNMFGAAGEGIWDNGAACGRQYQVRCISAAAPRTCIPGQTIQIKIVDRAQSTVSKPSAGGTSMVLSTTAFQAIANASASLINIEFQHVRVYCWKYTSENRLKECNGLASLNGIVQKEGGA
;
A
#
# COMPACT_ATOMS: atom_id res chain seq x y z
N MET A 1 54.65 14.55 28.28
CA MET A 1 53.26 14.18 28.62
C MET A 1 52.20 15.06 27.96
N VAL A 2 52.52 16.31 27.56
CA VAL A 2 51.54 17.23 26.95
C VAL A 2 51.06 16.78 25.55
N GLY A 3 51.96 16.27 24.70
CA GLY A 3 51.60 15.86 23.32
C GLY A 3 50.69 14.62 23.18
N ALA A 4 50.62 13.74 24.19
CA ALA A 4 49.74 12.57 24.19
C ALA A 4 48.28 12.93 24.54
N VAL A 5 48.08 14.02 25.29
CA VAL A 5 46.76 14.56 25.66
C VAL A 5 46.14 15.32 24.48
N GLU A 6 46.95 16.04 23.69
CA GLU A 6 46.52 16.72 22.46
C GLU A 6 45.98 15.72 21.40
N GLN A 7 46.69 14.59 21.21
CA GLN A 7 46.30 13.55 20.24
C GLN A 7 45.01 12.82 20.60
N THR A 8 44.74 12.62 21.90
CA THR A 8 43.49 12.00 22.36
C THR A 8 42.29 12.94 22.23
N ILE A 9 42.50 14.26 22.33
CA ILE A 9 41.47 15.28 22.10
C ILE A 9 41.05 15.35 20.63
N GLU A 10 41.99 15.32 19.69
CA GLU A 10 41.68 15.36 18.25
C GLU A 10 40.93 14.11 17.78
N MET A 11 41.29 12.94 18.32
CA MET A 11 40.54 11.68 18.15
C MET A 11 39.09 11.78 18.66
N TYR A 12 38.87 12.38 19.82
CA TYR A 12 37.52 12.55 20.40
C TYR A 12 36.67 13.54 19.59
N LYS A 13 37.29 14.62 19.06
CA LYS A 13 36.62 15.59 18.16
C LYS A 13 36.19 14.94 16.84
N LEU A 14 37.05 14.10 16.23
CA LEU A 14 36.72 13.33 15.03
C LEU A 14 35.58 12.32 15.30
N HIS A 15 35.56 11.70 16.47
CA HIS A 15 34.48 10.79 16.86
C HIS A 15 33.15 11.53 17.09
N LEU A 16 33.18 12.69 17.76
CA LEU A 16 32.02 13.58 17.96
C LEU A 16 31.49 14.14 16.63
N SER A 17 32.37 14.52 15.70
CA SER A 17 31.97 15.03 14.39
C SER A 17 31.34 13.93 13.53
N LEU A 18 31.90 12.72 13.57
CA LEU A 18 31.32 11.55 12.89
C LEU A 18 29.95 11.18 13.46
N GLN A 19 29.79 11.19 14.79
CA GLN A 19 28.50 10.95 15.45
C GLN A 19 27.43 11.98 15.02
N ARG A 20 27.79 13.27 14.95
CA ARG A 20 26.89 14.33 14.47
C ARG A 20 26.50 14.12 13.01
N LEU A 21 27.45 13.71 12.16
CA LEU A 21 27.18 13.44 10.74
C LEU A 21 26.23 12.24 10.56
N ILE A 22 26.43 11.16 11.33
CA ILE A 22 25.55 9.99 11.32
C ILE A 22 24.13 10.38 11.78
N LEU A 23 24.01 11.14 12.88
CA LEU A 23 22.71 11.58 13.39
C LEU A 23 21.96 12.50 12.42
N LEU A 24 22.70 13.33 11.67
CA LEU A 24 22.13 14.20 10.64
C LEU A 24 21.68 13.39 9.42
N SER A 25 22.39 12.32 9.06
CA SER A 25 22.06 11.48 7.90
C SER A 25 20.76 10.69 8.05
N THR A 26 20.40 10.25 9.27
CA THR A 26 19.18 9.47 9.50
C THR A 26 17.90 10.29 9.33
N LEU A 27 17.97 11.62 9.47
CA LEU A 27 16.85 12.54 9.24
C LEU A 27 16.41 12.59 7.76
N PHE A 28 17.29 12.20 6.83
CA PHE A 28 17.02 12.21 5.39
C PHE A 28 16.64 10.84 4.82
N ILE A 29 16.54 9.80 5.66
CA ILE A 29 16.14 8.46 5.23
C ILE A 29 14.61 8.40 5.17
N HIS A 30 14.05 8.54 3.98
CA HIS A 30 12.64 8.26 3.73
C HIS A 30 12.45 6.74 3.55
N TYR A 31 11.88 6.08 4.56
CA TYR A 31 11.48 4.67 4.45
C TYR A 31 10.19 4.56 3.62
N SER A 32 10.29 4.10 2.37
CA SER A 32 9.13 3.59 1.65
C SER A 32 8.83 2.17 2.15
N GLN A 33 7.78 2.02 2.97
CA GLN A 33 7.29 0.70 3.36
C GLN A 33 6.46 0.11 2.20
N CYS A 34 7.13 -0.71 1.38
CA CYS A 34 6.47 -1.60 0.43
C CYS A 34 6.54 -3.01 1.00
N ASP A 35 5.40 -3.69 1.07
CA ASP A 35 5.31 -5.07 1.53
C ASP A 35 5.34 -6.01 0.32
N VAL A 36 5.76 -7.25 0.53
CA VAL A 36 5.88 -8.26 -0.52
C VAL A 36 4.99 -9.44 -0.16
N GLY A 37 4.29 -9.95 -1.16
CA GLY A 37 3.40 -11.09 -0.96
C GLY A 37 3.05 -11.78 -2.26
N THR A 38 1.96 -12.53 -2.22
CA THR A 38 1.45 -13.24 -3.39
C THR A 38 0.05 -12.80 -3.75
N ALA A 39 -0.28 -12.90 -5.03
CA ALA A 39 -1.61 -12.63 -5.54
C ALA A 39 -2.14 -13.80 -6.37
N ALA A 40 -3.42 -14.09 -6.18
CA ALA A 40 -4.21 -14.96 -7.04
C ALA A 40 -5.27 -14.12 -7.79
N ARG A 41 -6.04 -14.77 -8.67
CA ARG A 41 -7.23 -14.18 -9.29
C ARG A 41 -8.50 -14.95 -8.96
N TYR A 42 -9.61 -14.24 -8.98
CA TYR A 42 -10.97 -14.79 -8.88
C TYR A 42 -11.89 -14.15 -9.92
N SER A 43 -12.94 -14.88 -10.25
CA SER A 43 -13.91 -14.54 -11.30
C SER A 43 -15.29 -14.39 -10.68
N PRO A 44 -16.26 -13.76 -11.36
CA PRO A 44 -17.65 -13.76 -10.90
C PRO A 44 -18.15 -15.17 -10.60
N PRO A 45 -19.06 -15.34 -9.61
CA PRO A 45 -19.74 -14.28 -8.86
C PRO A 45 -18.88 -13.67 -7.74
N PHE A 46 -18.90 -12.34 -7.64
CA PHE A 46 -18.18 -11.58 -6.60
C PHE A 46 -19.02 -11.27 -5.35
N LEU A 47 -20.33 -11.51 -5.40
CA LEU A 47 -21.26 -11.23 -4.30
C LEU A 47 -21.84 -12.54 -3.73
N PRO A 48 -22.21 -12.57 -2.44
CA PRO A 48 -21.94 -11.54 -1.43
C PRO A 48 -20.45 -11.46 -1.05
N THR A 49 -20.02 -10.28 -0.60
CA THR A 49 -18.70 -10.08 0.01
C THR A 49 -18.79 -10.09 1.52
N THR A 50 -17.66 -10.36 2.16
CA THR A 50 -17.49 -10.29 3.61
C THR A 50 -17.55 -8.85 4.12
N CYS A 51 -17.05 -7.87 3.34
CA CYS A 51 -17.02 -6.47 3.76
C CYS A 51 -18.39 -5.79 3.68
N PHE A 52 -19.13 -6.00 2.59
CA PHE A 52 -20.29 -5.19 2.24
C PHE A 52 -21.53 -6.03 1.88
N GLY A 53 -21.49 -7.34 2.09
CA GLY A 53 -22.62 -8.22 1.80
C GLY A 53 -22.98 -8.19 0.32
N ARG A 54 -24.24 -7.86 0.00
CA ARG A 54 -24.76 -7.82 -1.38
C ARG A 54 -24.70 -6.44 -2.02
N ASP A 55 -24.07 -5.46 -1.39
CA ASP A 55 -24.00 -4.11 -1.93
C ASP A 55 -23.02 -4.01 -3.11
N ALA A 56 -23.58 -3.93 -4.32
CA ALA A 56 -22.80 -3.79 -5.55
C ALA A 56 -22.24 -2.36 -5.74
N SER A 57 -22.77 -1.35 -5.04
CA SER A 57 -22.31 0.04 -5.17
C SER A 57 -20.91 0.27 -4.59
N GLU A 58 -20.45 -0.65 -3.73
CA GLU A 58 -19.12 -0.62 -3.14
C GLU A 58 -17.99 -1.03 -4.11
N PHE A 59 -18.34 -1.62 -5.25
CA PHE A 59 -17.39 -2.01 -6.29
C PHE A 59 -17.02 -0.80 -7.18
N PRO A 60 -15.72 -0.56 -7.42
CA PRO A 60 -15.31 0.48 -8.35
C PRO A 60 -15.75 0.13 -9.78
N SER A 61 -16.22 1.12 -10.54
CA SER A 61 -16.65 0.95 -11.94
C SER A 61 -15.54 0.44 -12.87
N SER A 62 -14.27 0.66 -12.50
CA SER A 62 -13.09 0.15 -13.20
C SER A 62 -12.86 -1.35 -13.00
N ASN A 63 -13.59 -2.01 -12.09
CA ASN A 63 -13.34 -3.37 -11.63
C ASN A 63 -11.94 -3.59 -11.02
N MET A 64 -11.27 -2.53 -10.56
CA MET A 64 -9.99 -2.60 -9.86
C MET A 64 -10.21 -2.83 -8.35
N PHE A 65 -10.47 -4.07 -7.99
CA PHE A 65 -10.71 -4.48 -6.61
C PHE A 65 -10.08 -5.85 -6.31
N GLY A 66 -10.07 -6.21 -5.02
CA GLY A 66 -9.63 -7.53 -4.60
C GLY A 66 -10.17 -7.92 -3.23
N ALA A 67 -9.82 -9.14 -2.82
CA ALA A 67 -10.05 -9.69 -1.50
C ALA A 67 -8.75 -9.74 -0.71
N ALA A 68 -8.80 -9.41 0.58
CA ALA A 68 -7.63 -9.47 1.45
C ALA A 68 -7.41 -10.89 1.97
N GLY A 69 -6.17 -11.39 1.86
CA GLY A 69 -5.71 -12.59 2.54
C GLY A 69 -5.54 -12.37 4.04
N GLU A 70 -5.34 -13.44 4.79
CA GLU A 70 -5.33 -13.40 6.27
C GLU A 70 -4.25 -12.47 6.86
N GLY A 71 -3.11 -12.30 6.17
CA GLY A 71 -2.06 -11.37 6.60
C GLY A 71 -2.43 -9.87 6.47
N ILE A 72 -3.43 -9.54 5.64
CA ILE A 72 -3.89 -8.16 5.40
C ILE A 72 -5.28 -7.92 5.98
N TRP A 73 -6.10 -8.97 6.12
CA TRP A 73 -7.52 -8.88 6.48
C TRP A 73 -7.80 -8.07 7.74
N ASP A 74 -6.94 -8.19 8.76
CA ASP A 74 -6.95 -7.34 9.95
C ASP A 74 -8.33 -7.27 10.62
N ASN A 75 -8.97 -8.44 10.81
CA ASN A 75 -10.32 -8.58 11.37
C ASN A 75 -11.39 -7.70 10.68
N GLY A 76 -11.25 -7.47 9.36
CA GLY A 76 -12.16 -6.66 8.57
C GLY A 76 -11.78 -5.19 8.50
N ALA A 77 -10.76 -4.74 9.23
CA ALA A 77 -10.26 -3.37 9.11
C ALA A 77 -9.66 -3.07 7.72
N ALA A 78 -9.35 -4.11 6.93
CA ALA A 78 -8.94 -3.99 5.54
C ALA A 78 -10.04 -3.53 4.58
N CYS A 79 -11.32 -3.69 4.94
CA CYS A 79 -12.44 -3.35 4.08
C CYS A 79 -12.40 -1.88 3.64
N GLY A 80 -12.49 -1.64 2.34
CA GLY A 80 -12.44 -0.30 1.74
C GLY A 80 -11.05 0.33 1.66
N ARG A 81 -10.00 -0.28 2.26
CA ARG A 81 -8.61 0.19 2.09
C ARG A 81 -8.21 0.09 0.62
N GLN A 82 -7.37 1.03 0.20
CA GLN A 82 -6.82 1.07 -1.15
C GLN A 82 -5.34 0.70 -1.17
N TYR A 83 -4.93 -0.13 -2.10
CA TYR A 83 -3.53 -0.54 -2.24
C TYR A 83 -3.02 -0.24 -3.63
N GLN A 84 -1.77 0.24 -3.70
CA GLN A 84 -1.00 0.15 -4.93
C GLN A 84 -0.37 -1.23 -4.99
N VAL A 85 -0.48 -1.90 -6.14
CA VAL A 85 -0.03 -3.28 -6.34
C VAL A 85 0.72 -3.38 -7.66
N ARG A 86 1.85 -4.09 -7.64
CA ARG A 86 2.65 -4.39 -8.83
C ARG A 86 3.14 -5.83 -8.81
N CYS A 87 3.17 -6.47 -9.97
CA CYS A 87 3.78 -7.79 -10.14
C CYS A 87 5.32 -7.66 -10.17
N ILE A 88 5.99 -8.45 -9.34
CA ILE A 88 7.47 -8.46 -9.26
C ILE A 88 8.07 -9.73 -9.88
N SER A 89 7.39 -10.88 -9.77
CA SER A 89 7.81 -12.13 -10.40
C SER A 89 6.67 -13.14 -10.44
N ALA A 90 6.86 -14.24 -11.16
CA ALA A 90 5.99 -15.41 -11.15
C ALA A 90 6.81 -16.66 -11.48
N ALA A 91 6.22 -17.85 -11.31
CA ALA A 91 6.88 -19.11 -11.64
C ALA A 91 7.29 -19.20 -13.13
N ALA A 92 6.42 -18.75 -14.04
CA ALA A 92 6.72 -18.68 -15.46
C ALA A 92 7.39 -17.34 -15.82
N PRO A 93 8.47 -17.35 -16.63
CA PRO A 93 9.14 -16.12 -17.04
C PRO A 93 8.22 -15.26 -17.93
N ARG A 94 8.46 -13.93 -17.90
CA ARG A 94 7.67 -12.92 -18.63
C ARG A 94 6.16 -12.93 -18.33
N THR A 95 5.78 -13.36 -17.14
CA THR A 95 4.37 -13.30 -16.69
C THR A 95 3.96 -11.89 -16.29
N CYS A 96 4.80 -11.18 -15.53
CA CYS A 96 4.51 -9.81 -15.10
C CYS A 96 4.59 -8.84 -16.29
N ILE A 97 3.69 -7.86 -16.32
CA ILE A 97 3.73 -6.76 -17.27
C ILE A 97 4.67 -5.67 -16.70
N PRO A 98 5.81 -5.37 -17.36
CA PRO A 98 6.78 -4.43 -16.81
C PRO A 98 6.23 -3.02 -16.63
N GLY A 99 6.60 -2.37 -15.52
CA GLY A 99 6.26 -0.97 -15.24
C GLY A 99 4.79 -0.71 -14.85
N GLN A 100 3.96 -1.75 -14.76
CA GLN A 100 2.55 -1.59 -14.40
C GLN A 100 2.34 -1.65 -12.88
N THR A 101 1.81 -0.57 -12.33
CA THR A 101 1.32 -0.49 -10.95
C THR A 101 -0.12 -0.06 -11.00
N ILE A 102 -1.00 -0.81 -10.33
CA ILE A 102 -2.43 -0.52 -10.27
C ILE A 102 -2.84 -0.14 -8.86
N GLN A 103 -3.93 0.62 -8.73
CA GLN A 103 -4.58 0.85 -7.46
C GLN A 103 -5.85 0.00 -7.37
N ILE A 104 -6.02 -0.72 -6.27
CA ILE A 104 -7.20 -1.56 -6.02
C ILE A 104 -7.89 -1.18 -4.70
N LYS A 105 -9.19 -1.41 -4.61
CA LYS A 105 -9.97 -1.37 -3.35
C LYS A 105 -10.17 -2.79 -2.81
N ILE A 106 -9.99 -3.00 -1.51
CA ILE A 106 -10.37 -4.25 -0.85
C ILE A 106 -11.87 -4.26 -0.62
N VAL A 107 -12.56 -5.24 -1.19
CA VAL A 107 -14.02 -5.39 -1.09
C VAL A 107 -14.44 -6.71 -0.47
N ASP A 108 -13.53 -7.66 -0.25
CA ASP A 108 -13.85 -8.98 0.30
C ASP A 108 -12.69 -9.57 1.12
N ARG A 109 -12.91 -10.73 1.74
CA ARG A 109 -11.90 -11.56 2.41
C ARG A 109 -11.63 -12.81 1.58
N ALA A 110 -10.36 -13.07 1.29
CA ALA A 110 -9.92 -14.16 0.41
C ALA A 110 -10.41 -15.55 0.87
N GLN A 111 -10.51 -15.78 2.18
CA GLN A 111 -10.91 -17.06 2.76
C GLN A 111 -12.41 -17.36 2.58
N SER A 112 -13.24 -16.33 2.38
CA SER A 112 -14.70 -16.43 2.30
C SER A 112 -15.27 -15.92 0.98
N THR A 113 -14.42 -15.72 -0.03
CA THR A 113 -14.87 -15.40 -1.39
C THR A 113 -15.78 -16.52 -1.91
N VAL A 114 -16.90 -16.15 -2.53
CA VAL A 114 -17.87 -17.11 -3.10
C VAL A 114 -17.26 -17.94 -4.22
N SER A 115 -16.54 -17.29 -5.13
CA SER A 115 -15.80 -17.96 -6.18
C SER A 115 -14.44 -18.43 -5.67
N LYS A 116 -14.04 -19.65 -6.01
CA LYS A 116 -12.73 -20.19 -5.63
C LYS A 116 -11.60 -19.40 -6.35
N PRO A 117 -10.61 -18.86 -5.60
CA PRO A 117 -9.42 -18.25 -6.19
C PRO A 117 -8.56 -19.26 -6.96
N SER A 118 -7.76 -18.76 -7.91
CA SER A 118 -6.81 -19.57 -8.70
C SER A 118 -5.69 -20.21 -7.87
N ALA A 119 -5.38 -19.65 -6.71
CA ALA A 119 -4.48 -20.20 -5.71
C ALA A 119 -4.95 -19.78 -4.30
N GLY A 120 -4.79 -20.64 -3.31
CA GLY A 120 -5.17 -20.37 -1.93
C GLY A 120 -4.03 -19.77 -1.10
N GLY A 121 -4.38 -19.16 0.04
CA GLY A 121 -3.39 -18.66 1.01
C GLY A 121 -2.55 -17.48 0.52
N THR A 122 -3.04 -16.74 -0.47
CA THR A 122 -2.32 -15.57 -1.00
C THR A 122 -2.56 -14.33 -0.15
N SER A 123 -1.62 -13.38 -0.20
CA SER A 123 -1.75 -12.09 0.48
C SER A 123 -2.94 -11.30 -0.04
N MET A 124 -3.19 -11.33 -1.34
CA MET A 124 -4.37 -10.72 -1.98
C MET A 124 -4.97 -11.66 -3.02
N VAL A 125 -6.27 -11.55 -3.28
CA VAL A 125 -6.93 -12.17 -4.43
C VAL A 125 -7.52 -11.06 -5.28
N LEU A 126 -6.98 -10.84 -6.47
CA LEU A 126 -7.35 -9.72 -7.32
C LEU A 126 -8.50 -10.11 -8.25
N SER A 127 -9.40 -9.16 -8.55
CA SER A 127 -10.38 -9.36 -9.61
C SER A 127 -9.68 -9.75 -10.91
N THR A 128 -10.37 -10.46 -11.80
CA THR A 128 -9.77 -10.85 -13.08
C THR A 128 -9.23 -9.62 -13.85
N THR A 129 -9.93 -8.49 -13.80
CA THR A 129 -9.48 -7.22 -14.41
C THR A 129 -8.20 -6.69 -13.77
N ALA A 130 -8.14 -6.63 -12.44
CA ALA A 130 -6.96 -6.15 -11.72
C ALA A 130 -5.75 -7.07 -11.94
N PHE A 131 -5.93 -8.38 -11.91
CA PHE A 131 -4.85 -9.34 -12.15
C PHE A 131 -4.27 -9.18 -13.56
N GLN A 132 -5.13 -9.10 -14.57
CA GLN A 132 -4.72 -8.98 -15.97
C GLN A 132 -4.02 -7.65 -16.30
N ALA A 133 -4.22 -6.61 -15.49
CA ALA A 133 -3.55 -5.34 -15.65
C ALA A 133 -2.06 -5.37 -15.25
N ILE A 134 -1.64 -6.34 -14.43
CA ILE A 134 -0.25 -6.46 -13.96
C ILE A 134 0.43 -7.78 -14.35
N ALA A 135 -0.33 -8.79 -14.79
CA ALA A 135 0.19 -10.11 -15.13
C ALA A 135 -0.64 -10.83 -16.19
N ASN A 136 -0.01 -11.77 -16.90
CA ASN A 136 -0.71 -12.63 -17.84
C ASN A 136 -1.75 -13.54 -17.14
N ALA A 137 -2.96 -13.63 -17.70
CA ALA A 137 -4.05 -14.46 -17.20
C ALA A 137 -3.73 -15.97 -17.09
N SER A 138 -2.72 -16.45 -17.83
CA SER A 138 -2.29 -17.86 -17.77
C SER A 138 -1.70 -18.24 -16.41
N ALA A 139 -1.18 -17.28 -15.65
CA ALA A 139 -0.66 -17.53 -14.31
C ALA A 139 -1.80 -17.71 -13.29
N SER A 140 -1.65 -18.71 -12.42
CA SER A 140 -2.54 -18.95 -11.29
C SER A 140 -2.10 -18.20 -10.02
N LEU A 141 -0.81 -17.84 -9.94
CA LEU A 141 -0.16 -17.22 -8.79
C LEU A 141 0.95 -16.30 -9.28
N ILE A 142 1.04 -15.10 -8.71
CA ILE A 142 2.14 -14.15 -8.94
C ILE A 142 2.67 -13.64 -7.61
N ASN A 143 3.94 -13.22 -7.59
CA ASN A 143 4.51 -12.46 -6.49
C ASN A 143 4.28 -10.98 -6.75
N ILE A 144 3.79 -10.27 -5.75
CA ILE A 144 3.48 -8.84 -5.82
C ILE A 144 4.28 -8.08 -4.77
N GLU A 145 4.55 -6.82 -5.07
CA GLU A 145 4.75 -5.81 -4.03
C GLU A 145 3.49 -4.97 -3.92
N PHE A 146 3.18 -4.52 -2.71
CA PHE A 146 2.03 -3.68 -2.46
C PHE A 146 2.26 -2.72 -1.31
N GLN A 147 1.56 -1.59 -1.36
CA GLN A 147 1.59 -0.58 -0.32
C GLN A 147 0.22 0.03 -0.11
N HIS A 148 -0.11 0.31 1.15
CA HIS A 148 -1.35 0.98 1.51
C HIS A 148 -1.29 2.43 1.03
N VAL A 149 -2.29 2.85 0.26
CA VAL A 149 -2.43 4.24 -0.18
C VAL A 149 -2.97 5.07 0.98
N ARG A 150 -2.10 5.86 1.59
CA ARG A 150 -2.49 6.88 2.56
C ARG A 150 -2.96 8.12 1.82
N VAL A 151 -4.26 8.41 1.89
CA VAL A 151 -4.78 9.71 1.47
C VAL A 151 -4.62 10.67 2.64
N TYR A 152 -3.58 11.50 2.59
CA TYR A 152 -3.42 12.57 3.58
C TYR A 152 -4.43 13.66 3.29
N CYS A 153 -5.36 13.87 4.20
CA CYS A 153 -6.18 15.07 4.20
C CYS A 153 -5.65 16.06 5.20
N TRP A 154 -5.35 17.24 4.70
CA TRP A 154 -5.04 18.40 5.52
C TRP A 154 -6.34 19.12 5.82
N LYS A 155 -6.69 19.21 7.10
CA LYS A 155 -7.67 20.21 7.56
C LYS A 155 -6.91 21.35 8.21
N TYR A 156 -7.27 22.57 7.85
CA TYR A 156 -6.90 23.76 8.61
C TYR A 156 -7.73 23.79 9.89
N THR A 157 -7.07 23.81 11.05
CA THR A 157 -7.75 24.04 12.32
C THR A 157 -8.02 25.53 12.53
N SER A 158 -8.90 25.87 13.49
CA SER A 158 -9.13 27.25 13.95
C SER A 158 -7.88 27.94 14.48
N GLU A 159 -6.82 27.18 14.78
CA GLU A 159 -5.50 27.68 15.19
C GLU A 159 -4.54 27.85 14.00
N ASN A 160 -5.04 27.77 12.77
CA ASN A 160 -4.27 27.88 11.54
C ASN A 160 -3.12 26.85 11.42
N ARG A 161 -3.29 25.67 12.02
CA ARG A 161 -2.35 24.55 11.91
C ARG A 161 -2.85 23.51 10.93
N LEU A 162 -1.96 23.03 10.08
CA LEU A 162 -2.17 21.85 9.25
C LEU A 162 -2.21 20.61 10.17
N LYS A 163 -3.34 19.90 10.18
CA LYS A 163 -3.44 18.60 10.88
C LYS A 163 -3.78 17.49 9.89
N GLU A 164 -3.06 16.37 10.05
CA GLU A 164 -3.31 15.11 9.38
C GLU A 164 -4.65 14.53 9.84
N CYS A 165 -5.57 14.31 8.91
CA CYS A 165 -6.77 13.53 9.16
C CYS A 165 -6.53 12.10 8.67
N ASN A 166 -6.36 11.16 9.60
CA ASN A 166 -6.35 9.73 9.27
C ASN A 166 -7.78 9.31 8.89
N GLY A 167 -8.12 9.40 7.60
CA GLY A 167 -9.40 8.98 7.05
C GLY A 167 -9.38 8.92 5.53
N LEU A 168 -10.11 7.95 4.96
CA LEU A 168 -10.42 7.86 3.53
C LEU A 168 -11.23 9.10 3.12
N ALA A 169 -10.59 10.16 2.65
CA ALA A 169 -11.31 11.16 1.91
C ALA A 169 -11.63 10.62 0.53
N SER A 170 -12.92 10.38 0.33
CA SER A 170 -13.51 10.40 -1.00
C SER A 170 -13.12 11.72 -1.68
N LEU A 171 -12.50 11.64 -2.86
CA LEU A 171 -12.11 12.79 -3.68
C LEU A 171 -13.32 13.62 -4.19
N ASN A 172 -14.55 13.28 -3.80
CA ASN A 172 -15.76 14.03 -4.16
C ASN A 172 -16.04 15.26 -3.26
N GLY A 173 -15.02 15.78 -2.59
CA GLY A 173 -15.13 16.94 -1.71
C GLY A 173 -13.94 17.88 -1.85
N ILE A 174 -13.51 18.17 -3.08
CA ILE A 174 -12.79 19.43 -3.33
C ILE A 174 -13.80 20.53 -3.00
N VAL A 175 -13.73 21.06 -1.78
CA VAL A 175 -14.37 22.34 -1.46
C VAL A 175 -13.78 23.34 -2.42
N GLN A 176 -14.56 23.67 -3.45
CA GLN A 176 -14.28 24.79 -4.30
C GLN A 176 -14.16 26.01 -3.40
N LYS A 177 -13.03 26.68 -3.54
CA LYS A 177 -12.81 28.01 -2.99
C LYS A 177 -13.78 28.93 -3.74
N GLU A 178 -15.00 29.10 -3.24
CA GLU A 178 -15.81 30.25 -3.66
C GLU A 178 -15.09 31.49 -3.14
N GLY A 179 -14.42 32.17 -4.06
CA GLY A 179 -14.10 33.57 -3.90
C GLY A 179 -15.39 34.38 -3.99
N GLY A 180 -15.55 35.37 -3.12
CA GLY A 180 -16.68 36.27 -3.16
C GLY A 180 -16.59 37.38 -2.13
N ALA A 181 -16.15 38.55 -2.63
CA ALA A 181 -16.20 39.91 -2.09
C ALA A 181 -15.37 40.23 -0.83
#